data_AF-A0A3C1Q7M7-F1
#
_entry.id   AF-A0A3C1Q7M7-F1
#
_cell.length_a   1.000
_cell.length_b   1.000
_cell.length_c   1.000
_cell.angle_alpha   90.00
_cell.angle_beta   90.00
_cell.angle_gamma   90.00
#
_symmetry.space_group_name_H-M   'P 1'
#
loop_
_entity.id
_entity.type
_entity.pdbx_description
1 polymer ?
#
loop_
_entity_poly.entity_id
_entity_poly.type
_entity_poly.pdbx_seq_one_letter_code
_entity_poly.pdbx_strand_id
1 'polypeptide(L)'
;MYLAEELCDRVAFLESGRIVAMDSPSNLKLKHGQHAVSVEYADHDGLASRTFELDNEGKQAFTDFIAQVEPLTIHSQEATLEQIFIKLTGRGLTQ
;
A
#
# COMPACT_ATOMS: atom_id res chain seq x y z
N MET A 1 13.01 1.65 -1.12
CA MET A 1 13.54 1.81 -2.50
C MET A 1 12.99 3.08 -3.19
N TYR A 2 13.30 4.29 -2.70
CA TYR A 2 12.69 5.52 -3.22
C TYR A 2 13.26 5.95 -4.59
N LEU A 3 14.59 5.89 -4.76
CA LEU A 3 15.27 6.37 -5.96
C LEU A 3 14.82 5.65 -7.26
N ALA A 4 14.53 4.35 -7.17
CA ALA A 4 14.05 3.57 -8.30
C ALA A 4 12.62 3.94 -8.73
N GLU A 5 11.82 4.49 -7.82
CA GLU A 5 10.48 5.00 -8.15
C GLU A 5 10.56 6.35 -8.87
N GLU A 6 11.53 7.19 -8.50
CA GLU A 6 11.65 8.55 -9.02
C GLU A 6 12.42 8.62 -10.35
N LEU A 7 13.43 7.76 -10.53
CA LEU A 7 14.36 7.88 -11.66
C LEU A 7 14.18 6.84 -12.76
N CYS A 8 13.39 5.78 -12.55
CA CYS A 8 13.31 4.66 -13.50
C CYS A 8 11.94 4.57 -14.18
N ASP A 9 11.95 4.47 -15.51
CA ASP A 9 10.74 4.15 -16.29
C ASP A 9 10.25 2.72 -16.06
N ARG A 10 11.19 1.81 -15.73
CA ARG A 10 10.94 0.38 -15.50
C ARG A 10 11.87 -0.16 -14.43
N VAL A 11 11.34 -1.08 -13.63
CA VAL A 11 12.06 -1.80 -12.57
C VAL A 11 11.84 -3.30 -12.75
N ALA A 12 12.90 -4.08 -12.57
CA ALA A 12 12.85 -5.54 -12.54
C ALA A 12 13.24 -6.05 -11.15
N PHE A 13 12.43 -6.93 -10.57
CA PHE A 13 12.79 -7.67 -9.38
C PHE A 13 13.48 -8.97 -9.78
N LEU A 14 14.72 -9.14 -9.33
CA LEU A 14 15.54 -10.32 -9.57
C LEU A 14 15.64 -11.14 -8.29
N GLU A 15 15.33 -12.43 -8.38
CA GLU A 15 15.51 -13.38 -7.30
C GLU A 15 16.16 -14.66 -7.83
N SER A 16 17.21 -15.13 -7.16
CA SER A 16 17.89 -16.40 -7.49
C SER A 16 18.27 -16.52 -8.98
N GLY A 17 18.74 -15.43 -9.57
CA GLY A 17 19.15 -15.36 -10.98
C GLY A 17 18.00 -15.31 -11.99
N ARG A 18 16.75 -15.08 -11.55
CA ARG A 18 15.58 -14.98 -12.43
C ARG A 18 14.82 -13.68 -12.17
N ILE A 19 14.26 -13.10 -13.23
CA ILE A 19 13.35 -11.95 -13.12
C ILE A 19 11.98 -12.48 -12.72
N VAL A 20 11.49 -12.09 -11.55
CA VAL A 20 10.18 -12.52 -11.02
C VAL A 20 9.06 -11.53 -11.35
N ALA A 21 9.40 -10.25 -11.54
CA ALA A 21 8.49 -9.23 -12.05
C ALA A 21 9.27 -8.11 -12.73
N MET A 22 8.69 -7.49 -13.75
CA MET A 22 9.29 -6.32 -14.42
C MET A 22 8.20 -5.46 -15.07
N ASP A 23 8.08 -4.21 -14.63
CA ASP A 23 7.12 -3.24 -15.17
C ASP A 23 7.54 -1.81 -14.77
N SER A 24 6.74 -0.79 -15.06
CA SER A 24 6.91 0.54 -14.47
C SER A 24 6.70 0.49 -12.95
N PRO A 25 7.35 1.38 -12.17
CA PRO A 25 7.14 1.47 -10.73
C PRO A 25 5.66 1.57 -10.36
N SER A 26 4.91 2.44 -11.04
CA SER A 26 3.48 2.63 -10.82
C SER A 26 2.67 1.36 -11.12
N ASN A 27 2.97 0.64 -12.20
CA ASN A 27 2.26 -0.61 -12.52
C ASN A 27 2.56 -1.72 -11.51
N LEU A 28 3.80 -1.83 -11.03
CA LEU A 28 4.14 -2.79 -9.97
C LEU A 28 3.35 -2.50 -8.70
N LYS A 29 3.23 -1.22 -8.31
CA LYS A 29 2.39 -0.78 -7.19
C LYS A 29 0.92 -1.09 -7.40
N LEU A 30 0.37 -0.84 -8.58
CA LEU A 30 -1.03 -1.14 -8.87
C LEU A 30 -1.33 -2.65 -8.84
N LYS A 31 -0.44 -3.47 -9.42
CA LYS A 31 -0.64 -4.93 -9.54
C LYS A 31 -0.46 -5.67 -8.23
N HIS A 32 0.46 -5.22 -7.37
CA HIS A 32 0.89 -5.97 -6.21
C HIS A 32 0.72 -5.24 -4.88
N GLY A 33 0.42 -3.95 -4.92
CA GLY A 33 0.21 -3.15 -3.73
C GLY A 33 -1.08 -3.49 -3.00
N GLN A 34 -1.12 -3.12 -1.72
CA GLN A 34 -2.37 -3.01 -0.99
C GLN A 34 -3.05 -1.73 -1.45
N HIS A 35 -4.32 -1.82 -1.78
CA HIS A 35 -5.15 -0.66 -2.07
C HIS A 35 -5.97 -0.44 -0.82
N ALA A 36 -5.42 0.27 0.17
CA ALA A 36 -6.09 0.48 1.44
C ALA A 36 -6.08 1.96 1.83
N VAL A 37 -7.01 2.35 2.70
CA VAL A 37 -7.10 3.68 3.29
C VAL A 37 -7.11 3.54 4.80
N SER A 38 -6.23 4.29 5.46
CA SER A 38 -6.21 4.42 6.91
C SER A 38 -6.84 5.75 7.30
N VAL A 39 -7.77 5.70 8.26
CA VAL A 39 -8.51 6.83 8.79
C VAL A 39 -8.14 6.99 10.26
N GLU A 40 -7.64 8.15 10.63
CA GLU A 40 -7.49 8.58 12.01
C GLU A 40 -8.72 9.38 12.42
N TYR A 41 -9.28 9.08 13.59
CA TYR A 41 -10.51 9.70 14.09
C TYR A 41 -10.46 9.81 15.61
N ALA A 42 -11.26 10.73 16.15
CA ALA A 42 -11.44 10.86 17.59
C ALA A 42 -12.47 9.82 18.08
N ASP A 43 -12.10 9.06 19.10
CA ASP A 43 -12.96 8.14 19.82
C ASP A 43 -12.99 8.52 21.32
N HIS A 44 -13.89 7.91 22.09
CA HIS A 44 -14.10 8.17 23.52
C HIS A 44 -12.82 8.09 24.37
N ASP A 45 -11.85 7.25 23.99
CA ASP A 45 -10.57 7.07 24.67
C ASP A 45 -9.38 7.82 24.02
N GLY A 46 -9.64 8.66 23.01
CA GLY A 46 -8.62 9.48 22.34
C GLY A 46 -8.50 9.22 20.84
N LEU A 47 -7.29 9.27 20.31
CA LEU A 47 -7.05 9.15 18.87
C LEU A 47 -7.00 7.67 18.46
N ALA A 48 -7.88 7.26 17.55
CA ALA A 48 -7.97 5.91 17.03
C ALA A 48 -7.67 5.90 15.52
N SER A 49 -7.23 4.75 15.01
CA SER A 49 -6.99 4.54 13.58
C SER A 49 -7.66 3.27 13.10
N ARG A 50 -8.26 3.32 11.91
CA ARG A 50 -8.88 2.17 11.25
C ARG A 50 -8.50 2.12 9.78
N THR A 51 -8.13 0.93 9.31
CA THR A 51 -7.76 0.68 7.91
C THR A 51 -8.85 -0.09 7.19
N PHE A 52 -9.11 0.31 5.94
CA PHE A 52 -10.07 -0.30 5.03
C PHE A 52 -9.38 -0.66 3.73
N GLU A 53 -9.54 -1.90 3.28
CA GLU A 53 -9.18 -2.26 1.90
C GLU A 53 -10.15 -1.58 0.91
N LEU A 54 -9.69 -1.24 -0.28
CA LEU A 54 -10.46 -0.59 -1.35
C LEU A 54 -11.00 -1.61 -2.36
N ASP A 55 -11.30 -2.81 -1.90
CA ASP A 55 -12.15 -3.74 -2.63
C ASP A 55 -13.64 -3.34 -2.50
N ASN A 56 -14.55 -4.13 -3.06
CA ASN A 56 -15.97 -3.76 -3.07
C ASN A 56 -16.58 -3.72 -1.66
N GLU A 57 -16.19 -4.64 -0.77
CA GLU A 57 -16.73 -4.71 0.60
C GLU A 57 -16.12 -3.62 1.47
N GLY A 58 -14.82 -3.41 1.38
CA GLY A 58 -14.09 -2.41 2.15
C GLY A 58 -14.43 -0.98 1.73
N LYS A 59 -14.75 -0.71 0.44
CA LYS A 59 -15.31 0.58 0.01
C LYS A 59 -16.64 0.91 0.68
N GLN A 60 -17.54 -0.06 0.78
CA GLN A 60 -18.82 0.14 1.44
C GLN A 60 -18.61 0.38 2.94
N ALA A 61 -17.80 -0.47 3.60
CA ALA A 61 -17.47 -0.33 5.02
C ALA A 61 -16.79 1.02 5.33
N PHE A 62 -15.89 1.48 4.47
CA PHE A 62 -15.25 2.80 4.59
C PHE A 62 -16.29 3.92 4.49
N THR A 63 -17.18 3.87 3.50
CA THR A 63 -18.24 4.88 3.29
C THR A 63 -19.19 4.94 4.48
N ASP A 64 -19.61 3.78 4.98
CA ASP A 64 -20.50 3.70 6.14
C ASP A 64 -19.80 4.20 7.41
N PHE A 65 -18.49 3.97 7.53
CA PHE A 65 -17.69 4.40 8.67
C PHE A 65 -17.49 5.92 8.71
N ILE A 66 -17.06 6.54 7.60
CA ILE A 66 -16.84 7.99 7.53
C ILE A 66 -18.14 8.80 7.69
N ALA A 67 -19.29 8.17 7.45
CA ALA A 67 -20.59 8.79 7.73
C ALA A 67 -20.94 8.82 9.22
N GLN A 68 -20.29 7.99 10.04
CA GLN A 68 -20.58 7.83 11.47
C GLN A 68 -19.55 8.50 12.38
N VAL A 69 -18.32 8.71 11.90
CA VAL A 69 -17.23 9.33 12.66
C VAL A 69 -16.79 10.65 12.02
N GLU A 70 -16.19 11.53 12.81
CA GLU A 70 -15.50 12.71 12.30
C GLU A 70 -14.01 12.36 12.06
N PRO A 71 -13.58 12.21 10.80
CA PRO A 71 -12.18 11.87 10.51
C PRO A 71 -11.28 13.08 10.74
N LEU A 72 -10.15 12.85 11.40
CA LEU A 72 -9.07 13.83 11.58
C LEU A 72 -8.12 13.81 10.38
N THR A 73 -7.69 12.60 9.98
CA THR A 73 -6.73 12.41 8.89
C THR A 73 -7.09 11.18 8.08
N ILE A 74 -6.93 11.25 6.76
CA ILE A 74 -7.13 10.11 5.85
C ILE A 74 -5.88 9.94 4.98
N HIS A 75 -5.30 8.75 5.00
CA HIS A 75 -4.12 8.39 4.22
C HIS A 75 -4.38 7.18 3.34
N SER A 76 -4.11 7.30 2.04
CA SER A 76 -4.00 6.14 1.16
C SER A 76 -2.73 5.37 1.51
N GLN A 77 -2.88 4.09 1.80
CA GLN A 77 -1.78 3.17 2.00
C GLN A 77 -1.40 2.60 0.64
N GLU A 78 -0.56 3.33 -0.09
CA GLU A 78 0.07 2.82 -1.31
C GLU A 78 1.24 1.91 -0.93
N ALA A 79 1.33 0.75 -1.57
CA ALA A 79 2.49 -0.10 -1.35
C ALA A 79 3.76 0.52 -1.94
N THR A 80 4.86 0.41 -1.21
CA THR A 80 6.18 0.78 -1.72
C THR A 80 6.75 -0.34 -2.59
N LEU A 81 7.69 -0.03 -3.50
CA LEU A 81 8.39 -1.08 -4.26
C LEU A 81 9.08 -2.11 -3.36
N GLU A 82 9.52 -1.71 -2.17
CA GLU A 82 10.14 -2.60 -1.20
C GLU A 82 9.15 -3.62 -0.62
N GLN A 83 7.96 -3.17 -0.21
CA GLN A 83 6.90 -4.07 0.27
C GLN A 83 6.49 -5.07 -0.83
N ILE A 84 6.45 -4.60 -2.08
CA ILE A 84 6.13 -5.46 -3.23
C ILE A 84 7.24 -6.48 -3.48
N PHE A 85 8.51 -6.06 -3.40
CA PHE A 85 9.64 -6.97 -3.49
C PHE A 85 9.55 -8.08 -2.44
N ILE A 86 9.33 -7.72 -1.16
CA ILE A 86 9.19 -8.67 -0.05
C ILE A 86 8.03 -9.63 -0.30
N LYS A 87 6.89 -9.11 -0.78
CA LYS A 87 5.71 -9.92 -1.11
C LYS A 87 5.99 -10.95 -2.21
N LEU A 88 6.82 -10.61 -3.19
CA LEU A 88 7.11 -11.47 -4.34
C LEU A 88 8.25 -12.46 -4.10
N THR A 89 9.26 -12.08 -3.31
CA THR A 89 10.44 -12.92 -3.04
C THR A 89 10.38 -13.63 -1.68
N GLY A 90 9.45 -13.22 -0.81
CA GLY A 90 9.37 -13.72 0.56
C GLY A 90 10.56 -13.31 1.44
N ARG A 91 11.42 -12.39 0.97
CA ARG A 91 12.63 -11.94 1.66
C ARG A 91 12.78 -10.42 1.61
N GLY A 92 13.23 -9.85 2.71
CA GLY A 92 13.68 -8.46 2.78
C GLY A 92 14.89 -8.20 1.89
N LEU A 93 15.02 -6.96 1.42
CA LEU A 93 16.32 -6.44 1.02
C LEU A 93 17.13 -6.25 2.31
N THR A 94 17.92 -7.25 2.70
CA THR A 94 18.92 -7.06 3.75
C THR A 94 20.06 -6.24 3.17
N GLN A 95 20.29 -5.05 3.73
CA GLN A 95 21.54 -4.31 3.53
C GLN A 95 22.70 -5.03 4.20
#